data_AF-A0AAD4BPU4-F1
#
_entry.id   AF-A0AAD4BPU4-F1
#
_cell.length_a   1.000
_cell.length_b   1.000
_cell.length_c   1.000
_cell.angle_alpha   90.00
_cell.angle_beta   90.00
_cell.angle_gamma   90.00
#
_symmetry.space_group_name_H-M   'P 1'
#
loop_
_entity.id
_entity.type
_entity.pdbx_description
1 polymer ?
#
loop_
_entity_poly.entity_id
_entity_poly.type
_entity_poly.pdbx_seq_one_letter_code
_entity_poly.pdbx_strand_id
1 'polypeptide(L)' 'SLAVFDISKHVENGVEVTPEFNQVGGTIVHLAPFKCTIKPRSAAAKHLVKEELVI' A
#
# COMPACT_ATOMS: atom_id res chain seq x y z
N SER A 1 11.93 6.42 -2.44
CA SER A 1 11.95 5.68 -1.14
C SER A 1 10.54 5.31 -0.68
N LEU A 2 10.27 4.12 -0.10
CA LEU A 2 8.93 3.75 0.42
C LEU A 2 8.57 4.48 1.72
N ALA A 3 9.59 4.93 2.46
CA ALA A 3 9.43 5.60 3.75
C ALA A 3 8.81 7.01 3.67
N VAL A 4 8.29 7.45 2.51
CA VAL A 4 7.59 8.73 2.34
C VAL A 4 6.08 8.55 2.21
N PHE A 5 5.59 7.31 2.24
CA PHE A 5 4.18 6.98 2.10
C PHE A 5 3.60 6.45 3.40
N ASP A 6 2.33 6.73 3.61
CA ASP A 6 1.46 5.97 4.49
C ASP A 6 0.68 4.97 3.66
N ILE A 7 0.63 3.73 4.14
CA ILE A 7 -0.08 2.61 3.50
C ILE A 7 -1.12 2.11 4.48
N SER A 8 -2.38 2.07 4.07
CA SER A 8 -3.50 1.58 4.89
C SER A 8 -4.36 0.59 4.11
N LYS A 9 -5.15 -0.21 4.85
CA LYS A 9 -6.09 -1.15 4.24
C LYS A 9 -7.14 -0.42 3.42
N HIS A 10 -7.69 -1.12 2.43
CA HIS A 10 -8.81 -0.60 1.66
C HIS A 10 -10.07 -0.56 2.52
N VAL A 11 -10.86 0.51 2.34
CA VAL A 11 -12.17 0.67 2.98
C VAL A 11 -13.22 0.62 1.89
N GLU A 12 -14.14 -0.31 1.99
CA GLU A 12 -15.25 -0.50 1.06
C GLU A 12 -16.56 -0.32 1.83
N ASN A 13 -17.40 0.62 1.37
CA ASN A 13 -18.66 0.98 2.03
C ASN A 13 -18.50 1.34 3.54
N GLY A 14 -17.37 1.97 3.89
CA GLY A 14 -17.06 2.37 5.27
C GLY A 14 -16.49 1.26 6.15
N VAL A 15 -16.30 0.04 5.61
CA VAL A 15 -15.73 -1.10 6.34
C VAL A 15 -14.33 -1.41 5.84
N GLU A 16 -13.40 -1.58 6.78
CA GLU A 16 -12.02 -1.95 6.48
C GLU A 16 -11.94 -3.42 6.02
N VAL A 17 -11.39 -3.65 4.84
CA VAL A 17 -11.25 -4.99 4.27
C VAL A 17 -9.93 -5.61 4.72
N THR A 18 -10.00 -6.77 5.38
CA THR A 18 -8.80 -7.54 5.76
C THR A 18 -8.41 -8.46 4.61
N PRO A 19 -7.17 -8.40 4.09
CA PRO A 19 -6.70 -9.25 3.01
C PRO A 19 -6.69 -10.73 3.40
N GLU A 20 -6.99 -11.59 2.44
CA GLU A 20 -6.92 -13.04 2.60
C GLU A 20 -5.48 -13.54 2.49
N PHE A 21 -5.18 -14.66 3.15
CA PHE A 21 -3.91 -15.35 2.97
C PHE A 21 -3.95 -16.26 1.75
N ASN A 22 -2.83 -16.32 1.03
CA ASN A 22 -2.57 -17.24 -0.06
C ASN A 22 -1.34 -18.09 0.27
N GLN A 23 -1.41 -19.39 -0.05
CA GLN A 23 -0.30 -20.32 0.15
C GLN A 23 0.23 -20.78 -1.20
N VAL A 24 1.54 -20.66 -1.40
CA VAL A 24 2.23 -21.09 -2.62
C VAL A 24 3.20 -22.23 -2.29
N GLY A 25 3.06 -23.33 -3.02
CA GLY A 25 3.97 -24.48 -2.92
C GLY A 25 4.00 -25.18 -1.55
N GLY A 26 3.00 -24.96 -0.70
CA GLY A 26 2.91 -25.57 0.64
C GLY A 26 3.81 -24.95 1.71
N THR A 27 4.78 -24.12 1.35
CA THR A 27 5.77 -23.57 2.31
C THR A 27 5.64 -22.05 2.50
N ILE A 28 5.22 -21.31 1.48
CA ILE A 28 5.13 -19.85 1.54
C ILE A 28 3.68 -19.45 1.78
N VAL A 29 3.44 -18.66 2.82
CA VAL A 29 2.15 -18.01 3.07
C VAL A 29 2.34 -16.50 2.94
N HIS A 30 1.63 -15.88 2.01
CA HIS A 30 1.61 -14.43 1.80
C HIS A 30 0.16 -13.94 1.70
N LEU A 31 -0.08 -12.64 1.57
CA LEU A 31 -1.44 -12.14 1.32
C LEU A 31 -1.80 -12.31 -0.16
N ALA A 32 -3.02 -12.74 -0.47
CA ALA A 32 -3.56 -12.70 -1.83
C ALA A 32 -3.55 -11.25 -2.36
N PRO A 33 -3.47 -11.00 -3.68
CA PRO A 33 -3.53 -9.64 -4.22
C PRO A 33 -4.73 -8.86 -3.67
N PHE A 34 -4.45 -7.71 -3.05
CA PHE A 34 -5.46 -6.93 -2.33
C PHE A 34 -5.37 -5.44 -2.65
N LYS A 35 -6.49 -4.72 -2.50
CA LYS A 35 -6.53 -3.26 -2.63
C LYS A 35 -5.97 -2.62 -1.35
N CYS A 36 -5.26 -1.52 -1.50
CA CYS A 36 -4.81 -0.69 -0.38
C CYS A 36 -4.82 0.80 -0.77
N THR A 37 -4.70 1.66 0.23
CA THR A 37 -4.52 3.10 0.02
C THR A 37 -3.05 3.44 0.23
N ILE A 38 -2.44 4.15 -0.72
CA ILE A 38 -1.07 4.64 -0.62
C ILE A 38 -1.10 6.16 -0.82
N LYS A 39 -0.60 6.92 0.15
CA LYS A 39 -0.59 8.40 0.09
C LYS A 39 0.74 8.94 0.62
N PRO A 40 1.28 10.05 0.08
CA PRO A 40 2.39 10.72 0.73
C PRO A 40 2.03 11.09 2.17
N ARG A 41 2.91 10.79 3.12
CA ARG A 41 2.64 10.99 4.56
C ARG A 41 2.63 12.46 4.98
N SER A 42 3.13 13.36 4.14
CA SER A 42 3.16 14.80 4.38
C SER A 42 3.32 15.61 3.09
N ALA A 43 3.16 16.93 3.18
CA ALA A 43 3.41 17.85 2.07
C ALA A 43 4.88 17.81 1.60
N ALA A 44 5.83 17.74 2.54
CA ALA A 44 7.25 17.59 2.22
C ALA A 44 7.54 16.26 1.51
N ALA A 45 6.95 15.16 2.00
CA ALA A 45 7.04 13.85 1.34
C ALA A 45 6.47 13.88 -0.09
N LYS A 46 5.37 14.60 -0.31
CA LYS A 46 4.80 14.79 -1.65
C LYS A 46 5.75 15.53 -2.60
N HIS A 47 6.54 16.49 -2.09
CA HIS A 47 7.54 17.19 -2.90
C HIS A 47 8.65 16.23 -3.35
N LEU A 48 9.20 15.44 -2.42
CA LEU A 48 10.23 14.45 -2.70
C LEU A 48 9.79 13.44 -3.78
N VAL A 49 8.54 12.97 -3.71
CA VAL A 49 7.98 12.03 -4.70
C VAL A 49 7.84 12.67 -6.08
N LYS A 50 7.49 13.95 -6.15
CA LYS A 50 7.31 14.67 -7.44
C LYS A 50 8.64 15.01 -8.11
N GLU A 51 9.69 15.30 -7.34
CA GLU A 51 11.03 15.51 -7.89
C GLU A 51 11.62 14.22 -8.46
N GLU A 52 11.27 13.06 -7.90
CA GLU A 52 11.68 11.73 -8.38
C GLU A 52 10.93 11.32 -9.67
N LEU A 53 9.74 11.89 -9.91
CA LEU A 53 8.92 11.66 -11.11
C LEU A 53 9.12 12.79 -12.14
N VAL A 54 10.31 12.85 -12.75
CA VAL A 54 10.51 13.61 -13.99
C VAL A 54 9.85 12.82 -15.12
N ILE A 55 8.70 13.30 -15.60
CA ILE A 55 8.09 12.88 -16.88
C ILE A 55 8.41 13.95 -17.91
#